data_AF-A0A7Y2EM42-F1
#
_entry.id   AF-A0A7Y2EM42-F1
#
_cell.length_a   1.000
_cell.length_b   1.000
_cell.length_c   1.000
_cell.angle_alpha   90.00
_cell.angle_beta   90.00
_cell.angle_gamma   90.00
#
_symmetry.space_group_name_H-M   'P 1'
#
loop_
_entity.id
_entity.type
_entity.pdbx_description
1 polymer ?
#
loop_
_entity_poly.entity_id
_entity_poly.type
_entity_poly.pdbx_seq_one_letter_code
_entity_poly.pdbx_strand_id
1 'polypeptide(L)'
;LMVAAAITSLYLESALQAFNILLSVGAGTGLLFILRWFWWRISAWSEITAMLVSFIAAVYFNGADLPGWEPWEKLVAPIAVTAAAWLLVTFIAPSTSPERLAAFYQLVRPAGPGWRRVRNRLAANGDLSGAGSSNLSLALLCVLAASVGVYSLLFAIGYVIYGQLMLATGLAAIAAVAAFIIWRSWDAL
;
A
#
# COMPACT_ATOMS: atom_id res chain seq x y z
N LEU A 1 -12.59 -2.48 -20.27
CA LEU A 1 -12.46 -1.76 -18.97
C LEU A 1 -13.39 -0.55 -18.90
N MET A 2 -13.30 0.41 -19.83
CA MET A 2 -14.20 1.59 -19.86
C MET A 2 -15.69 1.23 -19.95
N VAL A 3 -16.07 0.24 -20.77
CA VAL A 3 -17.46 -0.24 -20.87
C VAL A 3 -17.95 -0.86 -19.55
N ALA A 4 -17.11 -1.66 -18.88
CA ALA A 4 -17.45 -2.25 -17.59
C ALA A 4 -17.60 -1.18 -16.49
N ALA A 5 -16.71 -0.17 -16.47
CA ALA A 5 -16.82 0.96 -15.56
C ALA A 5 -18.11 1.77 -15.80
N ALA A 6 -18.49 1.99 -17.06
CA ALA A 6 -19.74 2.66 -17.41
C ALA A 6 -20.97 1.88 -16.91
N ILE A 7 -20.98 0.55 -17.09
CA ILE A 7 -22.06 -0.31 -16.59
C ILE A 7 -22.12 -0.27 -15.06
N THR A 8 -20.99 -0.46 -14.36
CA THR A 8 -20.94 -0.39 -12.89
C THR A 8 -21.39 0.98 -12.37
N SER A 9 -21.07 2.06 -13.09
CA SER A 9 -21.50 3.42 -12.73
C SER A 9 -23.02 3.59 -12.75
N LEU A 10 -23.78 2.78 -13.50
CA LEU A 10 -25.24 2.81 -13.48
C LEU A 10 -25.81 2.20 -12.20
N TYR A 11 -25.05 1.36 -11.51
CA TYR A 11 -25.42 0.73 -10.24
C TYR A 11 -24.90 1.47 -9.01
N LEU A 12 -24.09 2.53 -9.20
CA LEU A 12 -23.58 3.34 -8.11
C LEU A 12 -24.57 4.46 -7.78
N GLU A 13 -25.24 4.34 -6.64
CA GLU A 13 -26.23 5.34 -6.19
C GLU A 13 -25.58 6.52 -5.47
N SER A 14 -24.37 6.33 -4.94
CA SER A 14 -23.65 7.38 -4.20
C SER A 14 -22.13 7.32 -4.37
N ALA A 15 -21.49 8.48 -4.22
CA ALA A 15 -20.03 8.59 -4.16
C ALA A 15 -19.44 7.81 -2.97
N LEU A 16 -20.18 7.70 -1.86
CA LEU A 16 -19.76 6.93 -0.69
C LEU A 16 -19.69 5.43 -1.01
N GLN A 17 -20.66 4.91 -1.76
CA GLN A 17 -20.65 3.51 -2.22
C GLN A 17 -19.44 3.23 -3.12
N ALA A 18 -19.16 4.13 -4.07
CA ALA A 18 -17.98 4.03 -4.94
C ALA A 18 -16.67 4.04 -4.12
N PHE A 19 -16.58 4.94 -3.13
CA PHE A 19 -15.44 5.02 -2.24
C PHE A 19 -15.27 3.77 -1.37
N ASN A 20 -16.36 3.21 -0.85
CA ASN A 20 -16.32 1.97 -0.06
C ASN A 20 -15.86 0.77 -0.88
N ILE A 21 -16.27 0.66 -2.15
CA ILE A 21 -15.78 -0.37 -3.07
C ILE A 21 -14.28 -0.18 -3.34
N LEU A 22 -13.85 1.06 -3.60
CA LEU A 22 -12.45 1.40 -3.79
C LEU A 22 -11.60 1.03 -2.55
N LEU A 23 -12.08 1.35 -1.35
CA LEU A 23 -11.43 1.00 -0.08
C LEU A 23 -11.37 -0.52 0.12
N SER A 24 -12.46 -1.23 -0.15
CA SER A 24 -12.53 -2.69 0.05
C SER A 24 -11.54 -3.44 -0.83
N VAL A 25 -11.46 -3.06 -2.11
CA VAL A 25 -10.50 -3.64 -3.06
C VAL A 25 -9.08 -3.19 -2.74
N GLY A 26 -8.90 -1.88 -2.54
CA GLY A 26 -7.59 -1.25 -2.36
C GLY A 26 -6.90 -1.60 -1.05
N ALA A 27 -7.62 -1.63 0.08
CA ALA A 27 -7.04 -1.88 1.39
C ALA A 27 -6.54 -3.33 1.54
N GLY A 28 -7.29 -4.32 1.01
CA GLY A 28 -6.88 -5.72 1.04
C GLY A 28 -5.59 -5.99 0.27
N THR A 29 -5.44 -5.37 -0.91
CA THR A 29 -4.21 -5.48 -1.73
C THR A 29 -3.09 -4.54 -1.26
N GLY A 30 -3.43 -3.38 -0.70
CA GLY A 30 -2.48 -2.36 -0.27
C GLY A 30 -1.55 -2.86 0.81
N LEU A 31 -2.08 -3.63 1.77
CA LEU A 31 -1.27 -4.28 2.80
C LEU A 31 -0.22 -5.21 2.20
N LEU A 32 -0.59 -6.02 1.20
CA LEU A 32 0.35 -6.90 0.50
C LEU A 32 1.48 -6.09 -0.13
N PHE A 33 1.15 -5.01 -0.85
CA PHE A 33 2.15 -4.20 -1.55
C PHE A 33 3.14 -3.52 -0.61
N ILE A 34 2.70 -3.10 0.57
CA ILE A 34 3.61 -2.58 1.60
C ILE A 34 4.49 -3.72 2.15
N LEU A 35 3.89 -4.85 2.54
CA LEU A 35 4.63 -5.96 3.12
C LEU A 35 5.64 -6.57 2.14
N ARG A 36 5.37 -6.53 0.84
CA ARG A 36 6.28 -7.02 -0.21
C ARG A 36 7.68 -6.44 -0.09
N TRP A 37 7.80 -5.16 0.28
CA TRP A 37 9.10 -4.51 0.46
C TRP A 37 9.89 -5.06 1.64
N PHE A 38 9.20 -5.52 2.69
CA PHE A 38 9.81 -6.00 3.93
C PHE A 38 9.87 -7.53 4.04
N TRP A 39 9.15 -8.26 3.20
CA TRP A 39 8.99 -9.71 3.30
C TRP A 39 9.20 -10.44 1.95
N TRP A 40 10.39 -11.03 1.80
CA TRP A 40 10.83 -11.77 0.59
C TRP A 40 9.95 -12.95 0.16
N ARG A 41 9.06 -13.45 1.03
CA ARG A 41 8.18 -14.59 0.72
C ARG A 41 7.01 -14.21 -0.19
N ILE A 42 6.63 -12.92 -0.21
CA ILE A 42 5.53 -12.46 -1.07
C ILE A 42 5.97 -12.65 -2.52
N SER A 43 5.19 -13.47 -3.22
CA SER A 43 5.49 -13.89 -4.59
C SER A 43 4.42 -13.36 -5.55
N ALA A 44 4.66 -13.53 -6.86
CA ALA A 44 3.67 -13.21 -7.88
C ALA A 44 2.33 -13.96 -7.66
N TRP A 45 2.37 -15.17 -7.08
CA TRP A 45 1.15 -15.91 -6.73
C TRP A 45 0.33 -15.22 -5.65
N SER A 46 0.99 -14.63 -4.65
CA SER A 46 0.34 -13.85 -3.59
C SER A 46 -0.34 -12.61 -4.18
N GLU A 47 0.32 -11.92 -5.12
CA GLU A 47 -0.22 -10.73 -5.80
C GLU A 47 -1.45 -11.08 -6.64
N ILE A 48 -1.34 -12.10 -7.49
CA ILE A 48 -2.46 -12.56 -8.33
C ILE A 48 -3.64 -13.00 -7.45
N THR A 49 -3.37 -13.71 -6.36
CA THR A 49 -4.40 -14.12 -5.40
C THR A 49 -5.07 -12.91 -4.76
N ALA A 50 -4.29 -11.92 -4.31
CA ALA A 50 -4.85 -10.72 -3.70
C ALA A 50 -5.73 -9.95 -4.68
N MET A 51 -5.32 -9.81 -5.94
CA MET A 51 -6.11 -9.12 -6.98
C MET A 51 -7.41 -9.86 -7.32
N LEU A 52 -7.35 -11.19 -7.45
CA LEU A 52 -8.53 -11.99 -7.79
C LEU A 52 -9.51 -12.07 -6.61
N VAL A 53 -9.00 -12.38 -5.42
CA VAL A 53 -9.83 -12.52 -4.22
C VAL A 53 -10.41 -11.19 -3.79
N SER A 54 -9.68 -10.07 -3.90
CA SER A 54 -10.22 -8.75 -3.57
C SER A 54 -11.38 -8.36 -4.46
N PHE A 55 -11.27 -8.64 -5.76
CA PHE A 55 -12.36 -8.39 -6.71
C PHE A 55 -13.58 -9.27 -6.41
N ILE A 56 -13.38 -10.58 -6.25
CA ILE A 56 -14.47 -11.52 -5.94
C ILE A 56 -15.15 -11.18 -4.61
N ALA A 57 -14.36 -10.90 -3.58
CA ALA A 57 -14.87 -10.53 -2.26
C ALA A 57 -15.63 -9.20 -2.33
N ALA A 58 -15.10 -8.18 -3.02
CA ALA A 58 -15.80 -6.91 -3.17
C ALA A 58 -17.16 -7.09 -3.85
N VAL A 59 -17.23 -7.85 -4.95
CA VAL A 59 -18.50 -8.14 -5.64
C VAL A 59 -19.45 -8.94 -4.76
N TYR A 60 -18.97 -9.96 -4.07
CA TYR A 60 -19.80 -10.79 -3.18
C TYR A 60 -20.36 -10.01 -2.00
N PHE A 61 -19.52 -9.31 -1.23
CA PHE A 61 -19.96 -8.62 0.00
C PHE A 61 -20.74 -7.32 -0.27
N ASN A 62 -20.52 -6.65 -1.40
CA ASN A 62 -21.31 -5.47 -1.78
C ASN A 62 -22.57 -5.82 -2.58
N GLY A 63 -22.58 -6.95 -3.30
CA GLY A 63 -23.70 -7.37 -4.14
C GLY A 63 -24.66 -8.37 -3.48
N ALA A 64 -24.24 -9.06 -2.41
CA ALA A 64 -25.12 -9.94 -1.66
C ALA A 64 -25.94 -9.15 -0.63
N ASP A 65 -27.26 -9.37 -0.64
CA ASP A 65 -28.12 -8.98 0.47
C ASP A 65 -27.83 -9.89 1.67
N LEU A 66 -26.89 -9.45 2.51
CA LEU A 66 -26.57 -10.05 3.80
C LEU A 66 -27.43 -9.37 4.88
N PRO A 67 -28.58 -9.95 5.27
CA PRO A 67 -29.45 -9.36 6.28
C PRO A 67 -28.75 -9.35 7.64
N GLY A 68 -28.84 -8.21 8.34
CA GLY A 68 -28.23 -8.01 9.66
C GLY A 68 -26.78 -7.55 9.64
N TRP A 69 -26.18 -7.33 8.47
CA TRP A 69 -24.80 -6.82 8.36
C TRP A 69 -24.76 -5.30 8.26
N GLU A 70 -24.01 -4.68 9.17
CA GLU A 70 -23.77 -3.25 9.17
C GLU A 70 -22.81 -2.82 8.04
N PRO A 71 -22.84 -1.55 7.59
CA PRO A 71 -22.00 -1.07 6.49
C PRO A 71 -20.49 -1.28 6.73
N TRP A 72 -20.03 -1.17 7.98
CA TRP A 72 -18.62 -1.40 8.33
C TRP A 72 -18.22 -2.86 8.21
N GLU A 73 -19.13 -3.81 8.46
CA GLU A 73 -18.88 -5.25 8.31
C GLU A 73 -18.70 -5.62 6.84
N LYS A 74 -19.55 -5.04 5.98
CA LYS A 74 -19.45 -5.19 4.52
C LYS A 74 -18.16 -4.61 3.93
N LEU A 75 -17.51 -3.68 4.64
CA LEU A 75 -16.20 -3.13 4.27
C LEU A 75 -15.03 -3.96 4.83
N VAL A 76 -15.09 -4.35 6.10
CA VAL A 76 -13.99 -5.05 6.78
C VAL A 76 -13.88 -6.51 6.35
N ALA A 77 -14.99 -7.20 6.12
CA ALA A 77 -14.99 -8.61 5.72
C ALA A 77 -14.26 -8.89 4.41
N PRO A 78 -14.51 -8.19 3.28
CA PRO A 78 -13.76 -8.43 2.04
C PRO A 78 -12.26 -8.14 2.19
N ILE A 79 -11.89 -7.13 2.98
CA ILE A 79 -10.48 -6.81 3.30
C ILE A 79 -9.84 -7.98 4.05
N ALA A 80 -10.51 -8.50 5.09
CA ALA A 80 -10.02 -9.60 5.90
C ALA A 80 -9.89 -10.90 5.10
N VAL A 81 -10.89 -11.23 4.27
CA VAL A 81 -10.88 -12.41 3.39
C VAL A 81 -9.73 -12.33 2.39
N THR A 82 -9.55 -11.17 1.75
CA THR A 82 -8.44 -10.94 0.82
C THR A 82 -7.10 -11.10 1.53
N ALA A 83 -6.96 -10.50 2.72
CA ALA A 83 -5.75 -10.57 3.52
C ALA A 83 -5.38 -12.01 3.88
N ALA A 84 -6.36 -12.77 4.38
CA ALA A 84 -6.19 -14.17 4.72
C ALA A 84 -5.80 -15.01 3.49
N ALA A 85 -6.48 -14.81 2.35
CA ALA A 85 -6.24 -15.60 1.15
C ALA A 85 -4.81 -15.41 0.61
N TRP A 86 -4.34 -14.16 0.47
CA TRP A 86 -2.98 -13.95 -0.03
C TRP A 86 -1.93 -14.35 1.00
N LEU A 87 -2.20 -14.23 2.31
CA LEU A 87 -1.32 -14.75 3.35
C LEU A 87 -1.17 -16.27 3.25
N LEU A 88 -2.29 -17.00 3.12
CA LEU A 88 -2.28 -18.46 2.94
C LEU A 88 -1.48 -18.86 1.70
N VAL A 89 -1.72 -18.20 0.56
CA VAL A 89 -0.95 -18.46 -0.67
C VAL A 89 0.52 -18.12 -0.48
N THR A 90 0.87 -17.09 0.28
CA THR A 90 2.28 -16.76 0.57
C THR A 90 3.01 -17.86 1.34
N PHE A 91 2.30 -18.64 2.16
CA PHE A 91 2.88 -19.77 2.88
C PHE A 91 2.91 -21.07 2.08
N ILE A 92 1.95 -21.28 1.18
CA ILE A 92 1.78 -22.53 0.42
C ILE A 92 2.49 -22.48 -0.94
N ALA A 93 2.44 -21.34 -1.62
CA ALA A 93 2.94 -21.21 -2.99
C ALA A 93 4.47 -21.28 -3.05
N PRO A 94 5.03 -21.77 -4.18
CA PRO A 94 6.46 -21.79 -4.38
C PRO A 94 7.03 -20.37 -4.29
N SER A 95 8.06 -20.21 -3.45
CA SER A 95 8.78 -18.94 -3.36
C SER A 95 9.55 -18.66 -4.64
N THR A 96 9.74 -17.38 -4.94
CA THR A 96 10.56 -16.90 -6.05
C THR A 96 11.97 -17.53 -6.02
N SER A 97 12.50 -17.86 -7.21
CA SER A 97 13.82 -18.47 -7.39
C SER A 97 14.92 -17.69 -6.65
N PRO A 98 15.86 -18.38 -5.95
CA PRO A 98 16.92 -17.73 -5.18
C PRO A 98 17.75 -16.71 -5.98
N GLU A 99 17.97 -16.96 -7.26
CA GLU A 99 18.77 -16.13 -8.17
C GLU A 99 18.09 -14.78 -8.42
N ARG A 100 16.77 -14.78 -8.60
CA ARG A 100 15.99 -13.54 -8.76
C ARG A 100 15.90 -12.73 -7.46
N LEU A 101 15.80 -13.42 -6.32
CA LEU A 101 15.85 -12.76 -5.01
C LEU A 101 17.22 -12.12 -4.75
N ALA A 102 18.31 -12.78 -5.14
CA ALA A 102 19.67 -12.24 -5.06
C ALA A 102 19.84 -10.98 -5.92
N ALA A 103 19.44 -11.05 -7.20
CA ALA A 103 19.49 -9.92 -8.12
C ALA A 103 18.66 -8.72 -7.62
N PHE A 104 17.44 -8.98 -7.11
CA PHE A 104 16.60 -7.94 -6.52
C PHE A 104 17.25 -7.32 -5.26
N TYR A 105 17.83 -8.14 -4.39
CA TYR A 105 18.47 -7.67 -3.17
C TYR A 105 19.69 -6.78 -3.46
N GLN A 106 20.51 -7.14 -4.46
CA GLN A 106 21.66 -6.32 -4.88
C GLN A 106 21.24 -4.97 -5.47
N LEU A 107 20.14 -4.93 -6.23
CA LEU A 107 19.65 -3.71 -6.88
C LEU A 107 18.96 -2.75 -5.90
N VAL A 108 18.04 -3.27 -5.09
CA VAL A 108 17.13 -2.45 -4.27
C VAL A 108 17.62 -2.27 -2.84
N ARG A 109 18.45 -3.20 -2.34
CA ARG A 109 18.97 -3.21 -0.95
C ARG A 109 17.88 -2.96 0.09
N PRO A 110 16.81 -3.77 0.09
CA PRO A 110 15.65 -3.52 0.93
C PRO A 110 15.98 -3.59 2.43
N ALA A 111 15.41 -2.67 3.18
CA ALA A 111 15.53 -2.61 4.64
C ALA A 111 14.72 -3.73 5.32
N GLY A 112 15.15 -4.15 6.51
CA GLY A 112 14.29 -4.85 7.46
C GLY A 112 14.63 -6.32 7.74
N PRO A 113 13.99 -6.91 8.78
CA PRO A 113 14.32 -8.23 9.30
C PRO A 113 13.90 -9.38 8.38
N GLY A 114 12.89 -9.18 7.52
CA GLY A 114 12.40 -10.24 6.63
C GLY A 114 13.48 -10.72 5.66
N TRP A 115 14.35 -9.84 5.19
CA TRP A 115 15.44 -10.16 4.26
C TRP A 115 16.67 -10.82 4.90
N ARG A 116 16.68 -11.02 6.23
CA ARG A 116 17.83 -11.59 6.96
C ARG A 116 18.27 -12.94 6.40
N ARG A 117 17.34 -13.80 5.99
CA ARG A 117 17.66 -15.12 5.41
C ARG A 117 18.37 -15.00 4.06
N VAL A 118 17.91 -14.10 3.19
CA VAL A 118 18.51 -13.86 1.87
C VAL A 118 19.89 -13.21 2.03
N ARG A 119 19.99 -12.20 2.91
CA ARG A 119 21.26 -11.54 3.24
C ARG A 119 22.32 -12.52 3.75
N ASN A 120 21.96 -13.39 4.70
CA ASN A 120 22.89 -14.36 5.25
C ASN A 120 23.35 -15.38 4.19
N ARG A 121 22.48 -15.75 3.25
CA ARG A 121 22.82 -16.64 2.13
C ARG A 121 23.79 -15.99 1.15
N LEU A 122 23.61 -14.70 0.85
CA LEU A 122 24.53 -13.93 0.02
C LEU A 122 25.89 -13.74 0.70
N ALA A 123 25.88 -13.40 1.99
CA ALA A 123 27.10 -13.27 2.80
C ALA A 123 27.90 -14.58 2.86
N ALA A 124 27.22 -15.73 3.00
CA ALA A 124 27.86 -17.05 2.99
C ALA A 124 28.51 -17.40 1.64
N ASN A 125 28.00 -16.84 0.54
CA ASN A 125 28.55 -17.03 -0.81
C ASN A 125 29.66 -16.01 -1.15
N GLY A 126 30.13 -15.22 -0.18
CA GLY A 126 31.20 -14.24 -0.35
C GLY A 126 30.77 -12.91 -0.98
N ASP A 127 29.47 -12.71 -1.23
CA ASP A 127 28.94 -11.51 -1.85
C ASP A 127 28.41 -10.53 -0.79
N LEU A 128 29.35 -9.80 -0.16
CA LEU A 128 29.10 -8.87 0.95
C LEU A 128 28.69 -7.45 0.49
N SER A 129 28.42 -7.26 -0.79
CA SER A 129 28.26 -5.95 -1.44
C SER A 129 26.96 -5.17 -1.07
N GLY A 130 26.26 -5.54 0.01
CA GLY A 130 24.88 -5.07 0.27
C GLY A 130 24.51 -4.79 1.73
N ALA A 131 25.46 -4.49 2.62
CA ALA A 131 25.17 -3.99 3.98
C ALA A 131 24.91 -2.48 3.97
N GLY A 132 23.94 -2.01 3.17
CA GLY A 132 23.46 -0.64 3.25
C GLY A 132 22.49 -0.52 4.42
N SER A 133 22.86 0.21 5.47
CA SER A 133 21.93 0.58 6.54
C SER A 133 21.04 1.71 6.05
N SER A 134 19.98 1.39 5.31
CA SER A 134 18.90 2.34 5.11
C SER A 134 18.34 2.69 6.49
N ASN A 135 18.33 3.97 6.82
CA ASN A 135 17.83 4.47 8.10
C ASN A 135 16.31 4.30 8.11
N LEU A 136 15.83 3.13 8.50
CA LEU A 136 14.39 2.80 8.52
C LEU A 136 13.58 3.82 9.32
N SER A 137 14.14 4.35 10.41
CA SER A 137 13.54 5.43 11.20
C SER A 137 13.35 6.72 10.37
N LEU A 138 14.36 7.11 9.58
CA LEU A 138 14.29 8.28 8.71
C LEU A 138 13.31 8.05 7.55
N ALA A 139 13.29 6.85 6.97
CA ALA A 139 12.34 6.47 5.93
C ALA A 139 10.89 6.54 6.44
N LEU A 140 10.61 6.02 7.65
CA LEU A 140 9.29 6.12 8.28
C LEU A 140 8.91 7.57 8.58
N LEU A 141 9.86 8.38 9.04
CA LEU A 141 9.63 9.81 9.28
C LEU A 141 9.30 10.54 7.97
N CYS A 142 9.99 10.20 6.87
CA CYS A 142 9.67 10.76 5.54
C CYS A 142 8.29 10.32 5.05
N VAL A 143 7.87 9.08 5.30
CA VAL A 143 6.51 8.60 4.96
C VAL A 143 5.44 9.39 5.73
N LEU A 144 5.65 9.62 7.03
CA LEU A 144 4.75 10.44 7.84
C LEU A 144 4.72 11.90 7.37
N ALA A 145 5.90 12.50 7.14
CA ALA A 145 6.00 13.85 6.61
C ALA A 145 5.30 13.97 5.26
N ALA A 146 5.51 13.03 4.35
CA ALA A 146 4.86 13.00 3.04
C ALA A 146 3.34 12.90 3.17
N SER A 147 2.85 12.02 4.05
CA SER A 147 1.42 11.86 4.30
C SER A 147 0.80 13.16 4.81
N VAL A 148 1.42 13.79 5.81
CA VAL A 148 0.98 15.10 6.35
C VAL A 148 1.04 16.18 5.27
N GLY A 149 2.09 16.20 4.46
CA GLY A 149 2.25 17.17 3.38
C GLY A 149 1.16 17.05 2.30
N VAL A 150 0.86 15.82 1.87
CA VAL A 150 -0.19 15.55 0.87
C VAL A 150 -1.56 15.95 1.39
N TYR A 151 -1.93 15.55 2.62
CA TYR A 151 -3.22 15.95 3.19
C TYR A 151 -3.31 17.46 3.42
N SER A 152 -2.24 18.08 3.94
CA SER A 152 -2.18 19.53 4.12
C SER A 152 -2.37 20.27 2.79
N LEU A 153 -1.74 19.81 1.72
CA LEU A 153 -1.90 20.40 0.39
C LEU A 153 -3.32 20.22 -0.15
N LEU A 154 -3.90 19.02 0.00
CA LEU A 154 -5.27 18.72 -0.42
C LEU A 154 -6.28 19.64 0.28
N PHE A 155 -6.17 19.82 1.60
CA PHE A 155 -7.02 20.74 2.35
C PHE A 155 -6.72 22.21 2.03
N ALA A 156 -5.45 22.59 1.83
CA ALA A 156 -5.08 23.95 1.44
C ALA A 156 -5.78 24.36 0.14
N ILE A 157 -5.74 23.49 -0.89
CA ILE A 157 -6.45 23.71 -2.16
C ILE A 157 -7.96 23.82 -1.90
N GLY A 158 -8.53 22.95 -1.07
CA GLY A 158 -9.94 23.04 -0.66
C GLY A 158 -10.28 24.40 -0.06
N TYR A 159 -9.50 24.90 0.89
CA TYR A 159 -9.73 26.20 1.52
C TYR A 159 -9.52 27.40 0.59
N VAL A 160 -8.64 27.30 -0.41
CA VAL A 160 -8.54 28.32 -1.48
C VAL A 160 -9.87 28.40 -2.23
N ILE A 161 -10.46 27.26 -2.60
CA ILE A 161 -11.75 27.22 -3.33
C ILE A 161 -12.88 27.82 -2.48
N TYR A 162 -12.88 27.57 -1.17
CA TYR A 162 -13.85 28.16 -0.23
C TYR A 162 -13.57 29.62 0.17
N GLY A 163 -12.53 30.26 -0.38
CA GLY A 163 -12.16 31.64 -0.10
C GLY A 163 -11.55 31.88 1.29
N GLN A 164 -11.22 30.82 2.04
CA GLN A 164 -10.65 30.90 3.38
C GLN A 164 -9.11 30.95 3.33
N LEU A 165 -8.58 32.09 2.87
CA LEU A 165 -7.15 32.24 2.57
C LEU A 165 -6.23 32.03 3.79
N MET A 166 -6.66 32.39 5.00
CA MET A 166 -5.83 32.24 6.21
C MET A 166 -5.55 30.77 6.55
N LEU A 167 -6.56 29.90 6.45
CA LEU A 167 -6.38 28.47 6.68
C LEU A 167 -5.62 27.81 5.52
N ALA A 168 -5.88 28.27 4.29
CA ALA A 168 -5.16 27.79 3.11
C ALA A 168 -3.65 28.06 3.20
N THR A 169 -3.24 29.27 3.59
CA THR A 169 -1.81 29.60 3.70
C THR A 169 -1.14 28.86 4.87
N GLY A 170 -1.84 28.68 5.99
CA GLY A 170 -1.34 27.89 7.12
C GLY A 170 -1.06 26.42 6.72
N LEU A 171 -1.99 25.78 6.03
CA LEU A 171 -1.82 24.41 5.55
C LEU A 171 -0.80 24.30 4.41
N ALA A 172 -0.73 25.30 3.53
CA ALA A 172 0.31 25.35 2.50
C ALA A 172 1.72 25.47 3.12
N ALA A 173 1.87 26.23 4.21
CA ALA A 173 3.13 26.32 4.94
C ALA A 173 3.52 24.96 5.56
N ILE A 174 2.57 24.23 6.15
CA ILE A 174 2.82 22.88 6.69
C ILE A 174 3.25 21.92 5.56
N ALA A 175 2.59 21.98 4.40
CA ALA A 175 2.98 21.18 3.24
C ALA A 175 4.39 21.52 2.74
N ALA A 176 4.77 22.80 2.73
CA ALA A 176 6.11 23.25 2.34
C ALA A 176 7.19 22.76 3.33
N VAL A 177 6.92 22.81 4.64
CA VAL A 177 7.83 22.27 5.68
C VAL A 177 8.00 20.76 5.51
N ALA A 178 6.91 20.02 5.28
CA ALA A 178 6.97 18.59 5.02
C ALA A 178 7.82 18.26 3.78
N ALA A 179 7.63 19.01 2.68
CA ALA A 179 8.44 18.86 1.47
C ALA A 179 9.93 19.17 1.72
N PHE A 180 10.22 20.21 2.51
CA PHE A 180 11.59 20.58 2.88
C PHE A 180 12.29 19.50 3.72
N ILE A 181 11.58 18.90 4.69
CA ILE A 181 12.11 17.78 5.50
C ILE A 181 12.50 16.61 4.60
N ILE A 182 11.65 16.24 3.64
CA ILE A 182 11.90 15.15 2.70
C ILE A 182 13.10 15.48 1.81
N TRP A 183 13.13 16.69 1.24
CA TRP A 183 14.22 17.13 0.36
C TRP A 183 15.58 17.09 1.08
N ARG A 184 15.64 17.59 2.32
CA ARG A 184 16.87 17.55 3.11
C ARG A 184 17.28 16.14 3.55
N SER A 185 16.31 15.24 3.71
CA SER A 185 16.56 13.86 4.13
C SER A 185 16.93 12.93 2.96
N TRP A 186 16.85 13.42 1.72
CA TRP A 186 17.06 12.62 0.51
C TRP A 186 18.45 11.98 0.44
N ASP A 187 19.49 12.73 0.81
CA ASP A 187 20.87 12.24 0.77
C ASP A 187 21.21 11.26 1.92
N ALA A 188 20.34 11.16 2.92
CA ALA A 188 20.56 10.36 4.14
C ALA A 188 19.71 9.07 4.20
N LEU A 189 18.88 8.83 3.19
CA LEU A 189 18.03 7.64 3.00
C LEU A 189 18.81 6.49 2.34
#